data_AF-A0A6B3HBQ1-F1
#
_entry.id   AF-A0A6B3HBQ1-F1
#
_cell.length_a   1.000
_cell.length_b   1.000
_cell.length_c   1.000
_cell.angle_alpha   90.00
_cell.angle_beta   90.00
_cell.angle_gamma   90.00
#
_symmetry.space_group_name_H-M   'P 1'
#
loop_
_entity.id
_entity.type
_entity.pdbx_description
1 polymer ?
#
loop_
_entity_poly.entity_id
_entity_poly.type
_entity_poly.pdbx_seq_one_letter_code
_entity_poly.pdbx_strand_id
1 'polypeptide(L)'
;QTIRQLLPAEALSGGATGTGSWGLPCVEITDVPDRPWRGAMLDVARRFQPIGYLHRYVDLLALHKLNVLHLHLTDDQGWRMPVDAYPRLISVGSRRARSQKGPTGPDGAHFDAVPHEGAYTNAELRGLVRYAAERG
;
A
#
# COMPACT_ATOMS: atom_id res chain seq x y z
N GLN A 1 12.01 11.79 -9.21
CA GLN A 1 11.41 12.14 -7.90
C GLN A 1 12.03 13.41 -7.31
N THR A 2 13.35 13.52 -7.20
CA THR A 2 14.02 14.75 -6.69
C THR A 2 13.55 16.04 -7.36
N ILE A 3 13.43 16.07 -8.70
CA ILE A 3 12.88 17.24 -9.43
C ILE A 3 11.47 17.62 -8.95
N ARG A 4 10.60 16.63 -8.68
CA ARG A 4 9.24 16.88 -8.18
C ARG A 4 9.25 17.47 -6.76
N GLN A 5 10.26 17.16 -5.96
CA GLN A 5 10.43 17.67 -4.59
C GLN A 5 11.11 19.05 -4.54
N LEU A 6 11.73 19.50 -5.64
CA LEU A 6 12.22 20.88 -5.77
C LEU A 6 11.08 21.87 -6.09
N LEU A 7 9.92 21.35 -6.51
CA LEU A 7 8.72 22.14 -6.71
C LEU A 7 7.92 22.25 -5.40
N PRO A 8 7.06 23.27 -5.25
CA PRO A 8 6.11 23.37 -4.14
C PRO A 8 5.20 22.14 -4.02
N ALA A 9 4.62 21.91 -2.84
CA ALA A 9 3.80 20.74 -2.54
C ALA A 9 2.58 20.60 -3.47
N GLU A 10 2.08 21.72 -3.99
CA GLU A 10 1.00 21.81 -4.96
C GLU A 10 1.32 21.04 -6.26
N ALA A 11 2.59 20.94 -6.64
CA ALA A 11 3.04 20.17 -7.82
C ALA A 11 2.86 18.66 -7.65
N LEU A 12 2.61 18.18 -6.43
CA LEU A 12 2.33 16.78 -6.14
C LEU A 12 0.83 16.48 -6.14
N SER A 13 -0.02 17.48 -6.32
CA SER A 13 -1.46 17.29 -6.42
C SER A 13 -1.86 16.60 -7.73
N GLY A 14 -2.98 15.88 -7.72
CA GLY A 14 -3.47 15.12 -8.88
C GLY A 14 -4.16 15.97 -9.96
N GLY A 15 -4.09 17.30 -9.85
CA GLY A 15 -4.75 18.23 -10.77
C GLY A 15 -3.92 19.49 -10.97
N ALA A 16 -4.26 20.27 -12.00
CA ALA A 16 -3.62 21.56 -12.21
C ALA A 16 -4.06 22.56 -11.12
N THR A 17 -3.27 22.68 -10.06
CA THR A 17 -3.48 23.67 -9.01
C THR A 17 -2.54 24.85 -9.25
N GLY A 18 -3.08 25.99 -9.67
CA GLY A 18 -2.34 27.23 -9.87
C GLY A 18 -2.47 27.79 -11.29
N THR A 19 -2.56 29.12 -11.39
CA THR A 19 -2.62 29.87 -12.65
C THR A 19 -1.28 30.53 -13.00
N GLY A 20 -0.20 30.16 -12.32
CA GLY A 20 1.14 30.76 -12.45
C GLY A 20 2.21 29.83 -13.02
N SER A 21 3.38 30.39 -13.33
CA SER A 21 4.55 29.61 -13.76
C SER A 21 5.21 28.88 -12.58
N TRP A 22 5.69 27.67 -12.83
CA TRP A 22 6.49 26.91 -11.88
C TRP A 22 7.96 27.30 -12.01
N GLY A 23 8.59 27.66 -10.90
CA GLY A 23 10.04 27.88 -10.82
C GLY A 23 10.76 26.61 -10.38
N LEU A 24 11.84 26.25 -11.08
CA LEU A 24 12.76 25.20 -10.65
C LEU A 24 14.15 25.83 -10.45
N PRO A 25 14.81 25.61 -9.31
CA PRO A 25 16.15 26.16 -9.11
C PRO A 25 17.14 25.47 -10.04
N CYS A 26 18.08 26.25 -10.58
CA CYS A 26 19.21 25.71 -11.34
C CYS A 26 20.23 25.16 -10.35
N VAL A 27 20.30 23.83 -10.21
CA VAL A 27 21.17 23.14 -9.26
C VAL A 27 21.80 21.91 -9.88
N GLU A 28 22.96 21.52 -9.35
CA GLU A 28 23.62 20.25 -9.68
C GLU A 28 23.35 19.24 -8.56
N ILE A 29 22.97 18.01 -8.94
CA ILE A 29 22.61 16.95 -7.98
C ILE A 29 23.33 15.67 -8.36
N THR A 30 24.11 15.12 -7.42
CA THR A 30 24.63 13.76 -7.48
C THR A 30 23.94 12.95 -6.39
N ASP A 31 23.21 11.90 -6.75
CA ASP A 31 22.38 11.10 -5.82
C ASP A 31 22.53 9.60 -6.14
N VAL A 32 22.83 8.80 -5.10
CA VAL A 32 22.99 7.34 -5.18
C VAL A 32 22.44 6.69 -3.92
N PRO A 33 21.81 5.51 -4.01
CA PRO A 33 21.31 4.83 -2.82
C PRO A 33 22.45 4.20 -2.00
N ASP A 34 22.48 4.45 -0.69
CA ASP A 34 23.38 3.75 0.24
C ASP A 34 23.06 2.24 0.31
N ARG A 35 21.77 1.90 0.23
CA ARG A 35 21.28 0.51 0.33
C ARG A 35 20.54 0.08 -0.93
N PRO A 36 20.82 -1.11 -1.49
CA PRO A 36 20.09 -1.62 -2.64
C PRO A 36 18.67 -2.06 -2.28
N TRP A 37 18.43 -2.48 -1.03
CA TRP A 37 17.11 -2.86 -0.53
C TRP A 37 16.55 -1.77 0.38
N ARG A 38 15.50 -1.08 -0.08
CA ARG A 38 14.84 0.01 0.66
C ARG A 38 13.35 -0.28 0.65
N GLY A 39 12.91 -1.06 1.64
CA GLY A 39 11.59 -1.67 1.63
C GLY A 39 10.63 -1.11 2.69
N ALA A 40 9.34 -1.26 2.41
CA ALA A 40 8.28 -1.10 3.39
C ALA A 40 7.37 -2.33 3.35
N MET A 41 6.96 -2.81 4.52
CA MET A 41 5.96 -3.87 4.65
C MET A 41 4.59 -3.27 4.89
N LEU A 42 3.57 -3.75 4.16
CA LEU A 42 2.17 -3.39 4.38
C LEU A 42 1.35 -4.63 4.74
N ASP A 43 0.71 -4.60 5.90
CA ASP A 43 -0.20 -5.65 6.38
C ASP A 43 -1.63 -5.39 5.90
N VAL A 44 -2.07 -6.19 4.94
CA VAL A 44 -3.44 -6.19 4.40
C VAL A 44 -4.27 -7.38 4.89
N ALA A 45 -3.64 -8.31 5.60
CA ALA A 45 -4.30 -9.46 6.20
C ALA A 45 -5.14 -9.03 7.41
N ARG A 46 -4.59 -8.20 8.30
CA ARG A 46 -5.29 -7.74 9.52
C ARG A 46 -6.43 -6.77 9.19
N ARG A 47 -6.16 -5.80 8.31
CA ARG A 47 -7.18 -4.91 7.74
C ARG A 47 -6.98 -4.78 6.24
N PHE A 48 -7.92 -5.34 5.50
CA PHE A 48 -7.95 -5.28 4.04
C PHE A 48 -7.92 -3.82 3.55
N GLN A 49 -7.09 -3.58 2.52
CA GLN A 49 -7.01 -2.32 1.80
C GLN A 49 -7.40 -2.55 0.34
N PRO A 50 -8.28 -1.72 -0.26
CA PRO A 50 -8.67 -1.86 -1.66
C PRO A 50 -7.48 -1.59 -2.60
N ILE A 51 -7.54 -2.10 -3.84
CA ILE A 51 -6.43 -2.01 -4.79
C ILE A 51 -5.98 -0.57 -5.08
N GLY A 52 -6.91 0.39 -5.11
CA GLY A 52 -6.60 1.80 -5.29
C GLY A 52 -5.76 2.40 -4.15
N TYR A 53 -5.91 1.88 -2.93
CA TYR A 53 -5.04 2.25 -1.81
C TYR A 53 -3.61 1.74 -2.05
N LEU A 54 -3.45 0.50 -2.55
CA LEU A 54 -2.14 -0.07 -2.83
C LEU A 54 -1.40 0.68 -3.94
N HIS A 55 -2.09 1.11 -5.00
CA HIS A 55 -1.49 1.99 -6.02
C HIS A 55 -0.99 3.29 -5.41
N ARG A 56 -1.81 3.96 -4.59
CA ARG A 56 -1.39 5.19 -3.90
C ARG A 56 -0.23 4.95 -2.95
N TYR A 57 -0.20 3.80 -2.26
CA TYR A 57 0.91 3.43 -1.39
C TYR A 57 2.21 3.27 -2.20
N VAL A 58 2.16 2.58 -3.34
CA VAL A 58 3.30 2.44 -4.26
C VAL A 58 3.77 3.80 -4.79
N ASP A 59 2.87 4.71 -5.15
CA ASP A 59 3.24 6.08 -5.56
C ASP A 59 4.03 6.81 -4.46
N LEU A 60 3.64 6.62 -3.19
CA LEU A 60 4.35 7.19 -2.04
C LEU A 60 5.69 6.52 -1.80
N LEU A 61 5.80 5.20 -1.93
CA LEU A 61 7.07 4.48 -1.84
C LEU A 61 8.05 5.01 -2.89
N ALA A 62 7.58 5.11 -4.14
CA ALA A 62 8.37 5.62 -5.25
C ALA A 62 8.81 7.07 -5.03
N LEU A 63 7.92 7.95 -4.54
CA LEU A 63 8.24 9.33 -4.18
C LEU A 63 9.42 9.41 -3.19
N HIS A 64 9.48 8.49 -2.23
CA HIS A 64 10.54 8.40 -1.22
C HIS A 64 11.71 7.49 -1.64
N LYS A 65 11.78 7.09 -2.92
CA LYS A 65 12.82 6.21 -3.48
C LYS A 65 12.91 4.83 -2.80
N LEU A 66 11.84 4.36 -2.15
CA LEU A 66 11.73 2.97 -1.71
C LEU A 66 11.45 2.09 -2.93
N ASN A 67 12.08 0.91 -2.99
CA ASN A 67 12.06 0.02 -4.16
C ASN A 67 11.58 -1.40 -3.86
N VAL A 68 11.15 -1.66 -2.62
CA VAL A 68 10.56 -2.96 -2.25
C VAL A 68 9.26 -2.74 -1.49
N LEU A 69 8.17 -3.27 -2.03
CA LEU A 69 6.92 -3.45 -1.30
C LEU A 69 6.82 -4.90 -0.83
N HIS A 70 6.94 -5.12 0.48
CA HIS A 70 6.61 -6.41 1.08
C HIS A 70 5.13 -6.42 1.47
N LEU A 71 4.30 -7.08 0.67
CA LEU A 71 2.86 -7.17 0.92
C LEU A 71 2.52 -8.42 1.74
N HIS A 72 2.16 -8.25 3.01
CA HIS A 72 1.77 -9.35 3.91
C HIS A 72 0.31 -9.74 3.65
N LEU A 73 0.13 -10.78 2.83
CA LEU A 73 -1.15 -11.14 2.21
C LEU A 73 -2.06 -12.06 3.04
N THR A 74 -1.54 -12.71 4.07
CA THR A 74 -2.25 -13.76 4.79
C THR A 74 -1.89 -13.76 6.26
N ASP A 75 -2.88 -13.96 7.12
CA ASP A 75 -2.69 -14.11 8.56
C ASP A 75 -3.92 -14.78 9.19
N ASP A 76 -3.91 -14.98 10.51
CA ASP A 76 -4.99 -15.64 11.25
C ASP A 76 -6.36 -14.97 11.02
N GLN A 77 -6.37 -13.64 10.87
CA GLN A 77 -7.60 -12.84 10.78
C GLN A 77 -8.06 -12.62 9.32
N GLY A 78 -7.32 -13.14 8.34
CA GLY A 78 -7.74 -13.07 6.95
C GLY A 78 -6.72 -13.50 5.91
N TRP A 79 -7.23 -14.12 4.86
CA TRP A 79 -6.49 -14.55 3.67
C TRP A 79 -6.88 -13.70 2.46
N ARG A 80 -5.92 -13.02 1.81
CA ARG A 80 -6.19 -12.04 0.75
C ARG A 80 -5.76 -12.47 -0.66
N MET A 81 -4.95 -13.52 -0.78
CA MET A 81 -4.38 -13.98 -2.06
C MET A 81 -5.23 -15.08 -2.70
N PRO A 82 -5.71 -14.95 -3.94
CA PRO A 82 -6.45 -16.03 -4.58
C PRO A 82 -5.50 -17.19 -4.92
N VAL A 83 -5.96 -18.42 -4.67
CA VAL A 83 -5.28 -19.64 -5.09
C VAL A 83 -6.32 -20.53 -5.75
N ASP A 84 -6.22 -20.71 -7.06
CA ASP A 84 -7.28 -21.31 -7.88
C ASP A 84 -7.64 -22.74 -7.42
N ALA A 85 -6.65 -23.50 -6.96
CA ALA A 85 -6.86 -24.85 -6.43
C ALA A 85 -7.63 -24.89 -5.09
N TYR A 86 -7.68 -23.77 -4.36
CA TYR A 86 -8.23 -23.69 -3.00
C TYR A 86 -9.20 -22.51 -2.84
N PRO A 87 -10.37 -22.55 -3.50
CA PRO A 87 -11.32 -21.42 -3.50
C PRO A 87 -11.86 -21.06 -2.11
N ARG A 88 -11.83 -22.00 -1.15
CA ARG A 88 -12.22 -21.76 0.25
C ARG A 88 -11.32 -20.78 0.99
N LEU A 89 -10.08 -20.59 0.54
CA LEU A 89 -9.18 -19.59 1.12
C LEU A 89 -9.74 -18.18 0.97
N ILE A 90 -10.41 -17.89 -0.16
CA ILE A 90 -11.12 -16.63 -0.34
C ILE A 90 -12.54 -16.73 0.22
N SER A 91 -13.36 -17.70 -0.22
CA SER A 91 -14.80 -17.69 0.12
C SER A 91 -15.08 -17.75 1.62
N VAL A 92 -14.20 -18.39 2.41
CA VAL A 92 -14.24 -18.46 3.87
C VAL A 92 -13.13 -17.64 4.51
N GLY A 93 -11.87 -17.86 4.10
CA GLY A 93 -10.71 -17.26 4.77
C GLY A 93 -10.57 -15.74 4.60
N SER A 94 -11.28 -15.12 3.65
CA SER A 94 -11.21 -13.67 3.45
C SER A 94 -12.12 -12.87 4.38
N ARG A 95 -12.92 -13.50 5.24
CA ARG A 95 -13.92 -12.82 6.07
C ARG A 95 -13.81 -13.24 7.54
N ARG A 96 -14.07 -12.30 8.44
CA ARG A 96 -14.26 -12.56 9.87
C ARG A 96 -15.49 -11.82 10.36
N ALA A 97 -16.16 -12.39 11.37
CA ALA A 97 -17.40 -11.84 11.90
C ALA A 97 -17.23 -10.57 12.74
N ARG A 98 -16.05 -10.39 13.34
CA ARG A 98 -15.73 -9.28 14.26
C ARG A 98 -14.24 -9.04 14.34
N SER A 99 -13.85 -7.87 14.82
CA SER A 99 -12.45 -7.48 15.05
C SER A 99 -12.23 -7.07 16.51
N GLN A 100 -11.03 -7.33 17.03
CA GLN A 100 -10.64 -6.85 18.35
C GLN A 100 -10.53 -5.31 18.34
N LYS A 101 -11.06 -4.67 19.39
CA LYS A 101 -10.92 -3.24 19.66
C LYS A 101 -9.80 -3.02 20.67
N GLY A 102 -8.71 -2.41 20.21
CA GLY A 102 -7.56 -2.10 21.06
C GLY A 102 -6.81 -3.35 21.56
N PRO A 103 -5.80 -3.15 22.42
CA PRO A 103 -5.08 -4.26 23.03
C PRO A 103 -5.96 -5.06 24.00
N THR A 104 -5.56 -6.29 24.31
CA THR A 104 -6.20 -7.10 25.34
C THR A 104 -5.99 -6.42 26.70
N GLY A 105 -7.09 -6.11 27.37
CA GLY A 105 -7.06 -5.49 28.70
C GLY A 105 -7.05 -6.52 29.83
N PRO A 106 -7.05 -6.06 31.09
CA PRO A 106 -7.16 -6.94 32.27
C PRO A 106 -8.41 -7.83 32.23
N ASP A 107 -9.52 -7.29 31.70
CA ASP A 107 -10.80 -7.98 31.56
C ASP A 107 -10.91 -8.81 30.26
N GLY A 108 -9.81 -8.94 29.53
CA GLY A 108 -9.73 -9.68 28.27
C GLY A 108 -9.88 -8.84 27.00
N ALA A 109 -10.06 -9.54 25.88
CA ALA A 109 -10.15 -8.93 24.57
C ALA A 109 -11.58 -8.43 24.27
N HIS A 110 -11.69 -7.16 23.88
CA HIS A 110 -12.96 -6.56 23.49
C HIS A 110 -13.11 -6.63 21.97
N PHE A 111 -14.32 -6.93 21.48
CA PHE A 111 -14.58 -7.06 20.04
C PHE A 111 -15.66 -6.07 19.57
N ASP A 112 -15.57 -5.66 18.31
CA ASP A 112 -16.69 -5.04 17.61
C ASP A 112 -17.74 -6.09 17.18
N ALA A 113 -18.82 -5.61 16.57
CA ALA A 113 -19.86 -6.44 15.96
C ALA A 113 -19.88 -6.24 14.43
N VAL A 114 -18.76 -5.82 13.84
CA VAL A 114 -18.68 -5.42 12.43
C VAL A 114 -17.89 -6.48 11.66
N PRO A 115 -18.53 -7.21 10.73
CA PRO A 115 -17.82 -8.11 9.83
C PRO A 115 -16.75 -7.35 9.04
N HIS A 116 -15.58 -7.96 8.89
CA HIS A 116 -14.49 -7.44 8.06
C HIS A 116 -14.13 -8.47 7.00
N GLU A 117 -14.14 -8.05 5.74
CA GLU A 117 -13.84 -8.92 4.61
C GLU A 117 -13.06 -8.22 3.50
N GLY A 118 -12.62 -9.00 2.52
CA GLY A 118 -11.95 -8.53 1.30
C GLY A 118 -10.83 -9.46 0.85
N ALA A 119 -10.66 -9.58 -0.46
CA ALA A 119 -9.58 -10.33 -1.09
C ALA A 119 -9.25 -9.70 -2.44
N TYR A 120 -8.03 -9.94 -2.92
CA TYR A 120 -7.64 -9.54 -4.26
C TYR A 120 -7.96 -10.64 -5.27
N THR A 121 -8.10 -10.23 -6.52
CA THR A 121 -8.10 -11.11 -7.67
C THR A 121 -6.67 -11.32 -8.21
N ASN A 122 -6.48 -12.39 -8.98
CA ASN A 122 -5.22 -12.62 -9.69
C ASN A 122 -4.87 -11.45 -10.62
N ALA A 123 -5.89 -10.86 -11.26
CA ALA A 123 -5.73 -9.70 -12.13
C ALA A 123 -5.27 -8.46 -11.38
N GLU A 124 -5.85 -8.16 -10.20
CA GLU A 124 -5.44 -7.04 -9.36
C GLU A 124 -4.00 -7.18 -8.87
N LEU A 125 -3.60 -8.37 -8.38
CA LEU A 125 -2.23 -8.57 -7.90
C LEU A 125 -1.21 -8.49 -9.04
N ARG A 126 -1.50 -9.08 -10.20
CA ARG A 126 -0.65 -8.92 -11.40
C ARG A 126 -0.58 -7.47 -11.85
N GLY A 127 -1.70 -6.75 -11.78
CA GLY A 127 -1.79 -5.33 -12.06
C GLY A 127 -0.90 -4.50 -11.13
N LEU A 128 -0.96 -4.78 -9.83
CA LEU A 128 -0.13 -4.12 -8.82
C LEU A 128 1.36 -4.38 -9.03
N VAL A 129 1.75 -5.61 -9.37
CA VAL A 129 3.15 -5.95 -9.67
C VAL A 129 3.66 -5.14 -10.85
N ARG A 130 2.89 -5.05 -11.94
CA ARG A 130 3.26 -4.19 -13.09
C ARG A 130 3.33 -2.72 -12.69
N TYR A 131 2.33 -2.24 -11.95
CA TYR A 131 2.25 -0.85 -11.51
C TYR A 131 3.44 -0.45 -10.65
N ALA A 132 3.90 -1.34 -9.76
CA ALA A 132 5.11 -1.16 -8.97
C ALA A 132 6.37 -1.17 -9.86
N ALA A 133 6.48 -2.13 -10.79
CA ALA A 133 7.63 -2.22 -11.69
C ALA A 133 7.84 -0.95 -12.55
N GLU A 134 6.77 -0.26 -12.94
CA GLU A 134 6.84 1.03 -13.66
C GLU A 134 7.41 2.18 -12.82
N ARG A 135 7.56 2.00 -11.50
CA ARG A 135 7.94 3.04 -10.54
C ARG A 135 9.29 2.78 -9.84
N GLY A 136 10.00 1.72 -10.25
CA GLY A 136 11.29 1.30 -9.69
C GLY A 136 11.15 0.41 -8.46
#